data_AF-A0A1C4SG23-F1
#
_entry.id   AF-A0A1C4SG23-F1
#
_cell.length_a   1.000
_cell.length_b   1.000
_cell.length_c   1.000
_cell.angle_alpha   90.00
_cell.angle_beta   90.00
_cell.angle_gamma   90.00
#
_symmetry.space_group_name_H-M   'P 1'
#
loop_
_entity.id
_entity.type
_entity.pdbx_description
1 polymer ?
#
loop_
_entity_poly.entity_id
_entity_poly.type
_entity_poly.pdbx_seq_one_letter_code
_entity_poly.pdbx_strand_id
1 'polypeptide(L)'
;MSAVDLVEVAAGLREAWSSRVLGRVGDACVKVLRMDELPVEEERHAADEALLVLDGRLELEVDGARVSVGAGELFMVGAGAAHRVHPGSRGTLVIVELAGE
;
A
#
# COMPACT_ATOMS: atom_id res chain seq x y z
N MET A 1 3.66 -23.81 -8.21
CA MET A 1 3.07 -22.65 -7.51
C MET A 1 3.22 -22.90 -6.02
N SER A 2 3.80 -21.97 -5.29
CA SER A 2 3.95 -22.03 -3.83
C SER A 2 3.27 -20.80 -3.21
N ALA A 3 2.86 -20.93 -1.96
CA ALA A 3 2.42 -19.77 -1.19
C ALA A 3 3.58 -18.76 -1.06
N VAL A 4 3.22 -17.48 -0.93
CA VAL A 4 4.16 -16.38 -0.67
C VAL A 4 3.87 -15.85 0.71
N ASP A 5 4.88 -15.80 1.58
CA ASP A 5 4.79 -15.08 2.84
C ASP A 5 5.02 -13.58 2.58
N LEU A 6 3.96 -12.79 2.68
CA LEU A 6 3.98 -11.38 2.35
C LEU A 6 4.80 -10.57 3.34
N VAL A 7 4.79 -10.96 4.62
CA VAL A 7 5.52 -10.28 5.70
C VAL A 7 7.01 -10.55 5.55
N GLU A 8 7.40 -11.81 5.27
CA GLU A 8 8.79 -12.16 5.02
C GLU A 8 9.34 -11.43 3.77
N VAL A 9 8.56 -11.39 2.68
CA VAL A 9 8.97 -10.68 1.47
C VAL A 9 9.14 -9.19 1.73
N ALA A 10 8.20 -8.54 2.42
CA ALA A 10 8.28 -7.12 2.76
C ALA A 10 9.48 -6.81 3.66
N ALA A 11 9.73 -7.63 4.69
CA ALA A 11 10.86 -7.48 5.59
C ALA A 11 12.21 -7.57 4.87
N GLY A 12 12.28 -8.38 3.80
CA GLY A 12 13.46 -8.51 2.94
C GLY A 12 13.70 -7.37 1.96
N LEU A 13 12.77 -6.41 1.80
CA LEU A 13 12.95 -5.25 0.93
C LEU A 13 13.97 -4.27 1.55
N ARG A 14 14.89 -3.78 0.72
CA ARG A 14 15.95 -2.87 1.19
C ARG A 14 15.39 -1.48 1.45
N GLU A 15 14.61 -0.96 0.50
CA GLU A 15 14.04 0.37 0.52
C GLU A 15 12.60 0.29 1.01
N ALA A 16 12.25 1.16 1.96
CA ALA A 16 10.85 1.35 2.35
C ALA A 16 10.10 2.11 1.26
N TRP A 17 8.78 1.98 1.21
CA TRP A 17 7.91 2.60 0.20
C TRP A 17 8.23 2.23 -1.25
N SER A 18 9.12 1.26 -1.46
CA SER A 18 9.43 0.65 -2.75
C SER A 18 8.72 -0.69 -2.84
N SER A 19 7.69 -0.77 -3.68
CA SER A 19 6.83 -1.95 -3.77
C SER A 19 7.38 -3.02 -4.72
N ARG A 20 7.10 -4.28 -4.40
CA ARG A 20 7.43 -5.43 -5.23
C ARG A 20 6.15 -6.07 -5.77
N VAL A 21 6.04 -6.16 -7.09
CA VAL A 21 4.97 -6.93 -7.76
C VAL A 21 5.14 -8.42 -7.48
N LEU A 22 4.09 -9.05 -6.95
CA LEU A 22 4.05 -10.49 -6.65
C LEU A 22 3.32 -11.29 -7.72
N GLY A 23 2.36 -10.67 -8.40
CA GLY A 23 1.55 -11.30 -9.42
C GLY A 23 0.54 -10.36 -10.03
N ARG A 24 -0.25 -10.90 -10.97
CA ARG A 24 -1.32 -10.18 -11.69
C ARG A 24 -2.64 -10.92 -11.56
N VAL A 25 -3.73 -10.17 -11.49
CA VAL A 25 -5.11 -10.66 -11.48
C VAL A 25 -5.88 -9.84 -12.52
N GLY A 26 -6.09 -10.41 -13.71
CA GLY A 26 -6.55 -9.63 -14.86
C GLY A 26 -5.58 -8.49 -15.16
N ASP A 27 -6.11 -7.27 -15.23
CA ASP A 27 -5.32 -6.05 -15.49
C ASP A 27 -4.70 -5.45 -14.22
N ALA A 28 -5.11 -5.93 -13.04
CA ALA A 28 -4.55 -5.49 -11.77
C ALA A 28 -3.27 -6.25 -11.41
N CYS A 29 -2.45 -5.66 -10.54
CA CYS A 29 -1.33 -6.34 -9.91
C CYS A 29 -1.45 -6.29 -8.39
N VAL A 30 -0.84 -7.29 -7.74
CA VAL A 30 -0.70 -7.34 -6.28
C VAL A 30 0.74 -6.99 -5.95
N LYS A 31 0.96 -5.91 -5.21
CA LYS A 31 2.26 -5.45 -4.77
C LYS A 31 2.35 -5.55 -3.24
N VAL A 32 3.57 -5.70 -2.71
CA VAL A 32 3.85 -5.60 -1.28
C VAL A 32 5.01 -4.65 -1.03
N LEU A 33 4.94 -3.88 0.06
CA LEU A 33 6.01 -2.99 0.48
C LEU A 33 6.19 -2.98 2.01
N ARG A 34 7.35 -2.48 2.45
CA ARG A 34 7.63 -2.15 3.86
C ARG A 34 7.46 -0.66 4.08
N MET A 35 6.79 -0.29 5.16
CA MET A 35 6.64 1.08 5.64
C MET A 35 7.63 1.35 6.79
N ASP A 36 8.18 2.55 6.88
CA ASP A 36 9.29 2.90 7.81
C ASP A 36 9.11 4.22 8.59
N GLU A 37 7.87 4.59 8.88
CA GLU A 37 7.46 5.81 9.60
C GLU A 37 7.66 7.12 8.84
N LEU A 38 8.32 7.11 7.68
CA LEU A 38 8.44 8.28 6.81
C LEU A 38 7.15 8.54 6.01
N PRO A 39 6.86 9.81 5.67
CA PRO A 39 5.73 10.15 4.81
C PRO A 39 6.02 9.80 3.34
N VAL A 40 4.94 9.74 2.56
CA VAL A 40 4.96 9.69 1.09
C VAL A 40 4.20 10.91 0.59
N GLU A 41 4.73 11.53 -0.46
CA GLU A 41 4.13 12.72 -1.08
C GLU A 41 2.74 12.42 -1.66
N GLU A 42 2.01 13.49 -2.02
CA GLU A 42 0.66 13.35 -2.58
C GLU A 42 0.68 12.77 -3.99
N GLU A 43 -0.14 11.75 -4.22
CA GLU A 43 -0.28 11.04 -5.49
C GLU A 43 -1.76 10.90 -5.89
N ARG A 44 -1.97 10.56 -7.18
CA ARG A 44 -3.29 10.32 -7.79
C ARG A 44 -3.17 9.24 -8.87
N HIS A 45 -4.06 8.26 -8.82
CA HIS A 45 -4.16 7.20 -9.81
C HIS A 45 -5.46 7.31 -10.60
N ALA A 46 -5.48 6.81 -11.84
CA ALA A 46 -6.66 6.85 -12.69
C ALA A 46 -7.67 5.74 -12.35
N ALA A 47 -7.20 4.66 -11.73
CA ALA A 47 -8.01 3.57 -11.23
C ALA A 47 -8.15 3.62 -9.70
N ASP A 48 -9.12 2.86 -9.18
CA ASP A 48 -9.23 2.62 -7.74
C ASP A 48 -8.03 1.80 -7.26
N GLU A 49 -7.58 2.09 -6.03
CA GLU A 49 -6.49 1.39 -5.36
C GLU A 49 -6.96 0.83 -4.02
N ALA A 50 -6.58 -0.42 -3.73
CA ALA A 50 -6.85 -1.05 -2.45
C ALA A 50 -5.57 -1.12 -1.59
N LEU A 51 -5.64 -0.58 -0.38
CA LEU A 51 -4.56 -0.51 0.59
C LEU A 51 -4.87 -1.41 1.78
N LEU A 52 -4.23 -2.58 1.86
CA LEU A 52 -4.41 -3.56 2.93
C LEU A 52 -3.18 -3.59 3.85
N VAL A 53 -3.37 -3.23 5.11
CA VAL A 53 -2.30 -3.31 6.11
C VAL A 53 -2.28 -4.72 6.70
N LEU A 54 -1.20 -5.47 6.48
CA LEU A 54 -1.05 -6.82 7.05
C LEU A 54 -0.45 -6.78 8.45
N ASP A 55 0.45 -5.84 8.69
CA ASP A 55 1.09 -5.62 9.99
C ASP A 55 1.32 -4.11 10.19
N GLY A 56 1.22 -3.67 11.44
CA GLY A 56 1.42 -2.27 11.83
C GLY A 56 0.20 -1.38 11.58
N ARG A 57 0.45 -0.20 11.00
CA ARG A 57 -0.57 0.82 10.73
C ARG A 57 -0.15 1.73 9.58
N LEU A 58 -1.12 2.26 8.86
CA LEU A 58 -0.94 3.25 7.79
C LEU A 58 -1.75 4.52 8.15
N GLU A 59 -1.07 5.66 8.12
CA GLU A 59 -1.68 6.97 8.34
C GLU A 59 -1.88 7.69 7.01
N LEU A 60 -3.10 7.70 6.51
CA LEU A 60 -3.47 8.32 5.25
C LEU A 60 -4.10 9.69 5.45
N GLU A 61 -3.97 10.52 4.44
CA GLU A 61 -4.92 11.59 4.15
C GLU A 61 -5.46 11.38 2.75
N VAL A 62 -6.78 11.33 2.60
CA VAL A 62 -7.47 11.14 1.33
C VAL A 62 -8.48 12.26 1.15
N ASP A 63 -8.34 13.03 0.07
CA ASP A 63 -9.13 14.25 -0.20
C ASP A 63 -9.24 15.19 1.02
N GLY A 64 -8.14 15.33 1.76
CA GLY A 64 -8.02 16.19 2.95
C GLY A 64 -8.56 15.57 4.25
N ALA A 65 -9.11 14.35 4.22
CA ALA A 65 -9.57 13.64 5.41
C ALA A 65 -8.52 12.65 5.92
N ARG A 66 -8.22 12.70 7.23
CA ARG A 66 -7.29 11.77 7.88
C ARG A 66 -7.94 10.42 8.16
N VAL A 67 -7.23 9.36 7.81
CA VAL A 67 -7.66 7.98 8.04
C VAL A 67 -6.48 7.18 8.59
N SER A 68 -6.69 6.46 9.69
CA SER A 68 -5.73 5.45 10.17
C SER A 68 -6.25 4.07 9.79
N VAL A 69 -5.41 3.25 9.16
CA VAL A 69 -5.71 1.88 8.75
C VAL A 69 -4.79 0.94 9.53
N GLY A 70 -5.35 0.08 10.37
CA GLY A 70 -4.63 -0.87 11.20
C GLY A 70 -4.42 -2.23 10.56
N ALA A 71 -3.63 -3.08 11.21
CA ALA A 71 -3.41 -4.46 10.76
C ALA A 71 -4.73 -5.24 10.60
N GLY A 72 -4.87 -5.91 9.46
CA GLY A 72 -6.08 -6.62 9.05
C GLY A 72 -7.16 -5.74 8.42
N GLU A 73 -6.95 -4.42 8.36
CA GLU A 73 -7.89 -3.47 7.77
C GLU A 73 -7.49 -3.09 6.35
N LEU A 74 -8.49 -2.76 5.54
CA LEU A 74 -8.36 -2.36 4.14
C LEU A 74 -9.04 -1.01 3.94
N PHE A 75 -8.40 -0.14 3.17
CA PHE A 75 -8.97 1.13 2.72
C PHE A 75 -8.95 1.20 1.19
N MET A 76 -10.05 1.66 0.60
CA MET A 76 -10.17 1.88 -0.84
C MET A 76 -9.95 3.36 -1.15
N VAL A 77 -8.92 3.67 -1.92
CA VAL A 77 -8.71 5.00 -2.50
C VAL A 77 -9.44 5.01 -3.84
N GLY A 78 -10.39 5.93 -4.00
CA GLY A 78 -11.15 6.05 -5.24
C GLY A 78 -10.31 6.68 -6.36
N ALA A 79 -10.59 6.30 -7.59
CA ALA A 79 -9.98 6.86 -8.79
C ALA A 79 -9.95 8.40 -8.76
N GLY A 80 -8.76 8.96 -8.97
CA GLY A 80 -8.50 10.40 -9.00
C GLY A 80 -8.42 11.10 -7.63
N ALA A 81 -8.74 10.41 -6.53
CA ALA A 81 -8.65 10.96 -5.19
C ALA A 81 -7.19 11.31 -4.86
N ALA A 82 -6.98 12.49 -4.28
CA ALA A 82 -5.66 12.86 -3.77
C ALA A 82 -5.41 12.03 -2.53
N HIS A 83 -4.27 11.37 -2.44
CA HIS A 83 -3.88 10.71 -1.21
C HIS A 83 -2.39 10.87 -0.94
N ARG A 84 -2.04 10.91 0.34
CA ARG A 84 -0.66 10.93 0.82
C ARG A 84 -0.53 10.12 2.10
N VAL A 85 0.70 9.72 2.41
CA VAL A 85 1.02 9.02 3.64
C VAL A 85 1.66 9.97 4.64
N HIS A 86 1.22 9.91 5.89
CA HIS A 86 1.76 10.69 6.99
C HIS A 86 2.78 9.91 7.82
N PRO A 87 3.64 10.64 8.58
CA PRO A 87 4.58 10.02 9.49
C PRO A 87 3.89 9.09 10.51
N GLY A 88 4.60 8.02 10.90
CA GLY A 88 4.09 7.00 11.83
C GLY A 88 3.48 5.77 11.17
N SER A 89 3.38 5.76 9.84
CA SER A 89 3.01 4.59 9.03
C SER A 89 4.13 3.55 9.04
N ARG A 90 3.88 2.34 9.53
CA ARG A 90 4.90 1.30 9.72
C ARG A 90 4.33 -0.09 9.50
N GLY A 91 5.18 -1.04 9.15
CA GLY A 91 4.82 -2.45 8.97
C GLY A 91 4.71 -2.85 7.50
N THR A 92 3.75 -3.73 7.18
CA THR A 92 3.60 -4.31 5.84
C THR A 92 2.31 -3.86 5.18
N LEU A 93 2.43 -3.28 3.99
CA LEU A 93 1.30 -2.85 3.17
C LEU A 93 1.24 -3.70 1.91
N VAL A 94 0.04 -4.17 1.59
CA VAL A 94 -0.31 -4.76 0.30
C VAL A 94 -1.13 -3.75 -0.49
N ILE A 95 -0.75 -3.59 -1.75
CA ILE A 95 -1.42 -2.72 -2.70
C ILE A 95 -2.02 -3.58 -3.81
N VAL A 96 -3.27 -3.30 -4.17
CA VAL A 96 -3.89 -3.82 -5.39
C VAL A 96 -4.33 -2.65 -6.24
N GLU A 97 -3.76 -2.56 -7.44
CA GLU A 97 -3.95 -1.44 -8.36
C GLU A 97 -3.83 -1.90 -9.81
N LEU A 98 -4.17 -1.02 -10.75
CA LEU A 98 -3.99 -1.28 -12.18
C LEU A 98 -2.51 -1.42 -12.51
N ALA A 99 -2.16 -2.47 -13.25
CA ALA A 99 -0.76 -2.74 -13.49
C ALA A 99 -0.12 -1.73 -14.45
N GLY A 100 1.03 -1.18 -14.06
CA GLY A 100 1.75 -0.18 -14.84
C GLY A 100 1.51 1.25 -14.39
N GLU A 101 0.61 1.43 -13.40
CA GLU A 101 0.69 2.54 -12.45
C GLU A 101 1.81 2.29 -11.43
#